data_AF-A0A961MQP9-F1
#
_entry.id   AF-A0A961MQP9-F1
#
_cell.length_a   1.000
_cell.length_b   1.000
_cell.length_c   1.000
_cell.angle_alpha   90.00
_cell.angle_beta   90.00
_cell.angle_gamma   90.00
#
_symmetry.space_group_name_H-M   'P 1'
#
loop_
_entity.id
_entity.type
_entity.pdbx_description
1 polymer ?
#
loop_
_entity_poly.entity_id
_entity_poly.type
_entity_poly.pdbx_seq_one_letter_code
_entity_poly.pdbx_strand_id
1 'polypeptide(L)'
;MRAETQIWDGPVRAGTGGDNGGNVALSGAITALVEPLFGLAANRTFVLEPTTPGGAPSSYGSSVRLGVSTSGTGSIEIGAPVEAAQIALISQERVGIGAGAGLRATGAGDSLVVAAGRRFRNDAGTDALETTAGGARWLLYIDGFDGLVGAEPASGNFDLYGRLFADTPPSLVTYGGNRIIYGERPVLTITGETLDKTYGTAVTPGLTVAGLRPGDSLGTALATGPDVASDGAAATAAVGSYATDVTATPSDQGYRLDLVDGVLTVDPALLTITADDKSRIYGSANPPLTASYSGFVLGQGIADLDGTLTLSTAASQASDAGNYAITASGQTSDNYAISYVDGTMTVGKAALSVVVDDKSKTYGAANPPLTATYSGFVLGQDA
;
A
#
# COMPACT_ATOMS: atom_id res chain seq x y z
N MET A 1 -27.69 -5.05 -53.48
CA MET A 1 -26.48 -4.78 -54.28
C MET A 1 -25.30 -4.78 -53.31
N ARG A 2 -24.43 -5.79 -53.38
CA ARG A 2 -23.21 -5.85 -52.58
C ARG A 2 -22.23 -4.83 -53.17
N ALA A 3 -21.57 -4.02 -52.33
CA ALA A 3 -20.47 -3.18 -52.76
C ALA A 3 -19.38 -4.08 -53.37
N GLU A 4 -18.81 -3.68 -54.51
CA GLU A 4 -17.75 -4.42 -55.19
C GLU A 4 -16.56 -4.63 -54.24
N THR A 5 -16.20 -5.89 -54.00
CA THR A 5 -14.89 -6.24 -53.47
C THR A 5 -13.88 -5.97 -54.57
N GLN A 6 -13.04 -4.95 -54.43
CA GLN A 6 -11.91 -4.78 -55.32
C GLN A 6 -10.82 -5.76 -54.90
N ILE A 7 -10.66 -6.83 -55.69
CA ILE A 7 -9.53 -7.75 -55.61
C ILE A 7 -8.43 -7.16 -56.48
N TRP A 8 -7.28 -6.84 -55.87
CA TRP A 8 -6.15 -6.20 -56.54
C TRP A 8 -5.02 -7.23 -56.74
N ASP A 9 -4.91 -7.80 -57.94
CA ASP A 9 -3.90 -8.82 -58.29
C ASP A 9 -2.78 -8.25 -59.20
N GLY A 10 -2.50 -6.94 -59.12
CA GLY A 10 -1.50 -6.25 -59.96
C GLY A 10 -0.66 -5.20 -59.20
N PRO A 11 0.21 -4.43 -59.88
CA PRO A 11 1.00 -3.35 -59.27
C PRO A 11 0.13 -2.14 -58.86
N VAL A 12 -0.09 -1.93 -57.55
CA VAL A 12 -0.98 -0.88 -56.98
C VAL A 12 -0.62 0.50 -57.52
N ARG A 13 -1.40 1.00 -58.49
CA ARG A 13 -1.34 2.38 -58.98
C ARG A 13 -2.43 3.16 -58.27
N ALA A 14 -2.01 4.16 -57.49
CA ALA A 14 -2.84 4.97 -56.62
C ALA A 14 -4.17 5.39 -57.26
N GLY A 15 -5.27 5.01 -56.63
CA GLY A 15 -6.56 5.65 -56.80
C GLY A 15 -6.96 6.25 -55.45
N THR A 16 -7.12 7.57 -55.38
CA THR A 16 -7.86 8.19 -54.28
C THR A 16 -9.27 7.61 -54.33
N GLY A 17 -9.61 6.76 -53.36
CA GLY A 17 -10.94 6.17 -53.26
C GLY A 17 -11.99 7.28 -53.18
N GLY A 18 -12.68 7.55 -54.29
CA GLY A 18 -13.79 8.50 -54.30
C GLY A 18 -14.94 7.93 -53.48
N ASP A 19 -15.35 8.67 -52.44
CA ASP A 19 -16.61 8.73 -51.67
C ASP A 19 -17.41 7.46 -51.34
N ASN A 20 -16.97 6.27 -51.73
CA ASN A 20 -17.68 4.99 -51.60
C ASN A 20 -16.78 3.86 -51.04
N GLY A 21 -15.71 4.21 -50.29
CA GLY A 21 -14.65 3.30 -49.83
C GLY A 21 -15.16 1.97 -49.27
N GLY A 22 -15.18 0.94 -50.11
CA GLY A 22 -15.71 -0.40 -49.83
C GLY A 22 -14.70 -1.32 -49.16
N ASN A 23 -14.95 -2.63 -49.24
CA ASN A 23 -14.00 -3.63 -48.78
C ASN A 23 -12.82 -3.75 -49.77
N VAL A 24 -11.62 -3.97 -49.24
CA VAL A 24 -10.39 -4.17 -50.03
C VAL A 24 -9.82 -5.53 -49.67
N ALA A 25 -9.51 -6.35 -50.68
CA ALA A 25 -8.84 -7.63 -50.52
C ALA A 25 -7.60 -7.68 -51.41
N LEU A 26 -6.45 -7.98 -50.81
CA LEU A 26 -5.17 -8.10 -51.48
C LEU A 26 -4.63 -9.52 -51.30
N SER A 27 -4.03 -10.10 -52.33
CA SER A 27 -3.43 -11.44 -52.30
C SER A 27 -2.20 -11.54 -53.20
N GLY A 28 -1.34 -12.54 -52.96
CA GLY A 28 -0.12 -12.77 -53.75
C GLY A 28 1.06 -11.87 -53.35
N ALA A 29 2.06 -11.77 -54.24
CA ALA A 29 3.24 -10.94 -54.04
C ALA A 29 2.98 -9.51 -54.54
N ILE A 30 3.02 -8.53 -53.64
CA ILE A 30 2.63 -7.15 -53.91
C ILE A 30 3.84 -6.24 -53.70
N THR A 31 4.18 -5.47 -54.73
CA THR A 31 5.20 -4.42 -54.67
C THR A 31 4.62 -3.09 -55.12
N ALA A 32 4.71 -2.09 -54.25
CA ALA A 32 4.31 -0.71 -54.54
C ALA A 32 5.54 0.17 -54.77
N LEU A 33 5.45 1.06 -55.77
CA LEU A 33 6.47 2.07 -56.10
C LEU A 33 6.08 3.49 -55.68
N VAL A 34 4.84 3.66 -55.21
CA VAL A 34 4.26 4.90 -54.69
C VAL A 34 3.54 4.57 -53.40
N GLU A 35 3.42 5.49 -52.45
CA GLU A 35 2.80 5.24 -51.14
C GLU A 35 1.30 4.89 -51.26
N PRO A 36 0.88 3.61 -51.10
CA PRO A 36 -0.54 3.29 -51.03
C PRO A 36 -1.16 3.83 -49.73
N LEU A 37 -2.26 4.58 -49.89
CA LEU A 37 -3.14 5.01 -48.80
C LEU A 37 -4.57 4.52 -49.08
N PHE A 38 -5.08 3.66 -48.21
CA PHE A 38 -6.44 3.13 -48.29
C PHE A 38 -7.31 3.78 -47.21
N GLY A 39 -8.34 4.52 -47.63
CA GLY A 39 -9.39 5.04 -46.75
C GLY A 39 -10.69 4.27 -46.95
N LEU A 40 -11.18 3.61 -45.89
CA LEU A 40 -12.38 2.78 -45.93
C LEU A 40 -13.54 3.42 -45.14
N ALA A 41 -14.76 3.24 -45.65
CA ALA A 41 -15.98 3.69 -44.97
C ALA A 41 -16.29 2.83 -43.72
N ALA A 42 -17.25 3.27 -42.91
CA ALA A 42 -17.72 2.52 -41.74
C ALA A 42 -18.19 1.10 -42.09
N ASN A 43 -17.87 0.15 -41.20
CA ASN A 43 -18.17 -1.28 -41.35
C ASN A 43 -17.51 -1.96 -42.56
N ARG A 44 -16.42 -1.38 -43.08
CA ARG A 44 -15.67 -1.98 -44.19
C ARG A 44 -14.41 -2.63 -43.70
N THR A 45 -13.96 -3.62 -44.47
CA THR A 45 -12.83 -4.45 -44.11
C THR A 45 -11.73 -4.36 -45.15
N PHE A 46 -10.51 -4.15 -44.67
CA PHE A 46 -9.30 -4.40 -45.43
C PHE A 46 -8.76 -5.78 -45.06
N VAL A 47 -8.45 -6.63 -46.04
CA VAL A 47 -7.86 -7.95 -45.82
C VAL A 47 -6.64 -8.12 -46.71
N LEU A 48 -5.51 -8.54 -46.11
CA LEU A 48 -4.40 -9.14 -46.83
C LEU A 48 -4.48 -10.65 -46.62
N GLU A 49 -4.87 -11.39 -47.65
CA GLU A 49 -5.14 -12.83 -47.54
C GLU A 49 -3.85 -13.64 -47.62
N PRO A 50 -3.70 -14.72 -46.82
CA PRO A 50 -2.66 -15.72 -47.07
C PRO A 50 -2.99 -16.46 -48.38
N THR A 51 -1.99 -16.73 -49.20
CA THR A 51 -2.18 -17.63 -50.35
C THR A 51 -2.57 -19.03 -49.85
N THR A 52 -3.49 -19.67 -50.56
CA THR A 52 -4.02 -21.03 -50.29
C THR A 52 -2.94 -22.08 -50.02
N PRO A 53 -3.26 -23.22 -49.35
CA PRO A 53 -2.31 -24.29 -49.08
C PRO A 53 -1.57 -24.76 -50.35
N GLY A 54 -0.26 -24.50 -50.42
CA GLY A 54 0.63 -24.89 -51.53
C GLY A 54 1.09 -23.76 -52.47
N GLY A 55 0.61 -22.52 -52.29
CA GLY A 55 1.12 -21.33 -52.99
C GLY A 55 2.31 -20.68 -52.28
N ALA A 56 3.11 -19.87 -53.00
CA ALA A 56 4.10 -18.98 -52.38
C ALA A 56 3.39 -18.03 -51.41
N PRO A 57 3.92 -17.77 -50.20
CA PRO A 57 3.24 -16.92 -49.20
C PRO A 57 2.88 -15.57 -49.82
N SER A 58 1.62 -15.12 -49.63
CA SER A 58 1.27 -13.73 -49.91
C SER A 58 2.23 -12.84 -49.14
N SER A 59 2.73 -11.79 -49.76
CA SER A 59 3.61 -10.85 -49.08
C SER A 59 3.46 -9.47 -49.69
N TYR A 60 3.50 -8.47 -48.83
CA TYR A 60 3.66 -7.09 -49.25
C TYR A 60 5.11 -6.69 -49.00
N GLY A 61 5.82 -6.28 -50.06
CA GLY A 61 7.19 -5.79 -49.96
C GLY A 61 7.32 -4.47 -50.70
N SER A 62 7.66 -3.39 -50.01
CA SER A 62 7.78 -2.06 -50.62
C SER A 62 8.80 -1.17 -49.93
N SER A 63 9.49 -0.31 -50.68
CA SER A 63 10.36 0.72 -50.14
C SER A 63 9.63 2.00 -49.72
N VAL A 64 8.30 2.02 -49.80
CA VAL A 64 7.45 3.17 -49.48
C VAL A 64 6.40 2.79 -48.42
N ARG A 65 5.62 3.77 -47.93
CA ARG A 65 4.64 3.57 -46.86
C ARG A 65 3.46 2.68 -47.28
N LEU A 66 2.96 1.83 -46.38
CA LEU A 66 1.62 1.27 -46.42
C LEU A 66 0.71 1.96 -45.39
N GLY A 67 -0.33 2.66 -45.85
CA GLY A 67 -1.33 3.28 -44.99
C GLY A 67 -2.72 2.69 -45.20
N VAL A 68 -3.36 2.23 -44.12
CA VAL A 68 -4.76 1.79 -44.12
C VAL A 68 -5.49 2.48 -42.99
N SER A 69 -6.59 3.17 -43.29
CA SER A 69 -7.47 3.76 -42.29
C SER A 69 -8.93 3.38 -42.56
N THR A 70 -9.66 3.05 -41.49
CA THR A 70 -11.11 2.83 -41.54
C THR A 70 -11.82 3.90 -40.73
N SER A 71 -12.93 4.43 -41.24
CA SER A 71 -13.86 5.22 -40.43
C SER A 71 -14.82 4.30 -39.67
N GLY A 72 -15.33 4.73 -38.52
CA GLY A 72 -16.29 3.95 -37.73
C GLY A 72 -15.82 2.51 -37.43
N THR A 73 -16.76 1.58 -37.42
CA THR A 73 -16.57 0.17 -37.01
C THR A 73 -15.90 -0.73 -38.07
N GLY A 74 -15.05 -0.19 -38.94
CA GLY A 74 -14.33 -0.97 -39.97
C GLY A 74 -13.14 -1.75 -39.40
N SER A 75 -12.72 -2.84 -40.02
CA SER A 75 -11.62 -3.70 -39.52
C SER A 75 -10.49 -3.91 -40.53
N ILE A 76 -9.30 -4.21 -40.04
CA ILE A 76 -8.11 -4.51 -40.85
C ILE A 76 -7.60 -5.89 -40.45
N GLU A 77 -7.46 -6.81 -41.40
CA GLU A 77 -6.97 -8.17 -41.14
C GLU A 77 -5.74 -8.46 -42.00
N ILE A 78 -4.60 -8.72 -41.34
CA ILE A 78 -3.32 -9.02 -41.94
C ILE A 78 -3.07 -10.51 -41.80
N GLY A 79 -3.26 -11.26 -42.89
CA GLY A 79 -3.05 -12.71 -42.93
C GLY A 79 -1.70 -13.13 -43.51
N ALA A 80 -0.83 -12.19 -43.89
CA ALA A 80 0.46 -12.50 -44.52
C ALA A 80 1.55 -11.48 -44.13
N PRO A 81 2.86 -11.79 -44.31
CA PRO A 81 3.94 -10.86 -43.99
C PRO A 81 3.89 -9.55 -44.77
N VAL A 82 4.14 -8.44 -44.06
CA VAL A 82 4.19 -7.08 -44.62
C VAL A 82 5.55 -6.46 -44.27
N GLU A 83 6.28 -6.04 -45.29
CA GLU A 83 7.49 -5.23 -45.18
C GLU A 83 7.32 -3.92 -45.95
N ALA A 84 7.50 -2.79 -45.26
CA ALA A 84 7.36 -1.45 -45.84
C ALA A 84 8.33 -0.45 -45.19
N ALA A 85 8.62 0.69 -45.83
CA ALA A 85 9.40 1.74 -45.18
C ALA A 85 8.66 2.33 -43.96
N GLN A 86 7.35 2.50 -44.07
CA GLN A 86 6.48 2.87 -42.96
C GLN A 86 5.16 2.10 -43.05
N ILE A 87 4.56 1.77 -41.92
CA ILE A 87 3.28 1.07 -41.84
C ILE A 87 2.38 1.84 -40.88
N ALA A 88 1.19 2.23 -41.34
CA ALA A 88 0.18 2.88 -40.52
C ALA A 88 -1.17 2.16 -40.71
N LEU A 89 -1.63 1.44 -39.68
CA LEU A 89 -2.91 0.75 -39.67
C LEU A 89 -3.80 1.42 -38.62
N ILE A 90 -4.91 2.02 -39.05
CA ILE A 90 -5.80 2.81 -38.18
C ILE A 90 -7.22 2.29 -38.31
N SER A 91 -7.76 1.73 -37.24
CA SER A 91 -9.14 1.27 -37.13
C SER A 91 -9.69 1.66 -35.76
N GLN A 92 -10.99 1.98 -35.71
CA GLN A 92 -11.68 2.18 -34.43
C GLN A 92 -12.25 0.88 -33.87
N GLU A 93 -12.32 -0.19 -34.67
CA GLU A 93 -12.91 -1.46 -34.27
C GLU A 93 -11.87 -2.54 -34.02
N ARG A 94 -11.07 -2.85 -35.05
CA ARG A 94 -10.14 -3.98 -34.98
C ARG A 94 -9.00 -3.92 -35.98
N VAL A 95 -7.81 -4.27 -35.50
CA VAL A 95 -6.70 -4.76 -36.33
C VAL A 95 -6.36 -6.19 -35.91
N GLY A 96 -6.30 -7.11 -36.86
CA GLY A 96 -5.92 -8.50 -36.64
C GLY A 96 -4.66 -8.88 -37.40
N ILE A 97 -3.75 -9.62 -36.76
CA ILE A 97 -2.58 -10.24 -37.36
C ILE A 97 -2.73 -11.76 -37.21
N GLY A 98 -2.83 -12.46 -38.33
CA GLY A 98 -3.00 -13.91 -38.38
C GLY A 98 -1.71 -14.68 -38.13
N ALA A 99 -1.83 -15.98 -37.84
CA ALA A 99 -0.69 -16.86 -37.67
C ALA A 99 0.21 -16.87 -38.92
N GLY A 100 1.53 -16.76 -38.71
CA GLY A 100 2.52 -16.68 -39.80
C GLY A 100 2.57 -15.34 -40.54
N ALA A 101 1.77 -14.35 -40.14
CA ALA A 101 1.89 -12.97 -40.60
C ALA A 101 2.83 -12.17 -39.69
N GLY A 102 3.09 -10.92 -40.06
CA GLY A 102 3.91 -9.99 -39.28
C GLY A 102 4.04 -8.65 -40.00
N LEU A 103 4.33 -7.59 -39.25
CA LEU A 103 4.53 -6.24 -39.75
C LEU A 103 5.96 -5.82 -39.47
N ARG A 104 6.73 -5.56 -40.54
CA ARG A 104 8.13 -5.14 -40.46
C ARG A 104 8.33 -3.79 -41.13
N ALA A 105 8.65 -2.76 -40.35
CA ALA A 105 8.96 -1.44 -40.88
C ALA A 105 10.46 -1.21 -41.00
N THR A 106 10.90 -0.69 -42.14
CA THR A 106 12.33 -0.51 -42.44
C THR A 106 12.83 0.93 -42.35
N GLY A 107 11.92 1.91 -42.21
CA GLY A 107 12.23 3.33 -42.03
C GLY A 107 12.49 3.72 -40.57
N ALA A 108 12.91 4.97 -40.37
CA ALA A 108 13.23 5.53 -39.05
C ALA A 108 12.02 6.16 -38.34
N GLY A 109 12.17 6.46 -37.03
CA GLY A 109 11.16 7.13 -36.21
C GLY A 109 9.96 6.24 -35.89
N ASP A 110 8.76 6.81 -35.92
CA ASP A 110 7.48 6.10 -35.72
C ASP A 110 7.10 5.30 -36.97
N SER A 111 7.95 4.35 -37.33
CA SER A 111 7.92 3.66 -38.61
C SER A 111 6.78 2.63 -38.71
N LEU A 112 6.27 2.14 -37.58
CA LEU A 112 5.15 1.21 -37.52
C LEU A 112 4.15 1.69 -36.47
N VAL A 113 2.97 2.10 -36.91
CA VAL A 113 1.90 2.58 -36.03
C VAL A 113 0.65 1.76 -36.29
N VAL A 114 0.16 1.11 -35.25
CA VAL A 114 -1.10 0.36 -35.28
C VAL A 114 -2.03 0.99 -34.26
N ALA A 115 -3.04 1.72 -34.71
CA ALA A 115 -4.16 2.15 -33.87
C ALA A 115 -5.31 1.18 -34.09
N ALA A 116 -5.48 0.23 -33.18
CA ALA A 116 -6.43 -0.88 -33.32
C ALA A 116 -7.82 -0.57 -32.78
N GLY A 117 -7.98 0.55 -32.05
CA GLY A 117 -9.23 0.93 -31.42
C GLY A 117 -9.64 -0.12 -30.39
N ARG A 118 -10.85 -0.65 -30.52
CA ARG A 118 -11.44 -1.58 -29.54
C ARG A 118 -10.73 -2.92 -29.42
N ARG A 119 -10.07 -3.42 -30.48
CA ARG A 119 -9.46 -4.76 -30.45
C ARG A 119 -8.23 -4.90 -31.32
N PHE A 120 -7.14 -5.40 -30.74
CA PHE A 120 -5.99 -5.93 -31.46
C PHE A 120 -5.93 -7.45 -31.29
N ARG A 121 -6.09 -8.21 -32.37
CA ARG A 121 -5.92 -9.67 -32.35
C ARG A 121 -4.53 -10.02 -32.88
N ASN A 122 -3.73 -10.74 -32.12
CA ASN A 122 -2.41 -11.18 -32.53
C ASN A 122 -2.23 -12.70 -32.38
N ASP A 123 -2.36 -13.39 -33.50
CA ASP A 123 -2.11 -14.83 -33.60
C ASP A 123 -0.73 -15.14 -34.20
N ALA A 124 0.07 -14.10 -34.51
CA ALA A 124 1.41 -14.23 -35.09
C ALA A 124 2.52 -14.50 -34.07
N GLY A 125 2.28 -14.18 -32.78
CA GLY A 125 3.26 -14.33 -31.70
C GLY A 125 3.88 -13.01 -31.26
N THR A 126 4.89 -13.06 -30.40
CA THR A 126 5.50 -11.88 -29.77
C THR A 126 6.24 -10.97 -30.77
N ASP A 127 6.70 -11.54 -31.87
CA ASP A 127 7.50 -10.83 -32.90
C ASP A 127 6.61 -10.29 -34.04
N ALA A 128 5.30 -10.19 -33.83
CA ALA A 128 4.35 -9.72 -34.84
C ALA A 128 4.61 -8.28 -35.33
N LEU A 129 5.31 -7.47 -34.55
CA LEU A 129 5.65 -6.08 -34.84
C LEU A 129 7.16 -5.88 -34.75
N GLU A 130 7.79 -5.49 -35.86
CA GLU A 130 9.23 -5.33 -35.98
C GLU A 130 9.62 -4.01 -36.65
N THR A 131 10.79 -3.47 -36.27
CA THR A 131 11.41 -2.32 -36.92
C THR A 131 12.90 -2.56 -37.11
N THR A 132 13.49 -2.12 -38.22
CA THR A 132 14.89 -2.46 -38.56
C THR A 132 15.85 -1.28 -38.57
N ALA A 133 15.37 -0.04 -38.72
CA ALA A 133 16.24 1.13 -38.70
C ALA A 133 16.63 1.50 -37.27
N GLY A 134 17.86 1.98 -37.09
CA GLY A 134 18.33 2.47 -35.79
C GLY A 134 17.46 3.63 -35.28
N GLY A 135 16.98 3.53 -34.04
CA GLY A 135 16.11 4.53 -33.42
C GLY A 135 14.66 4.52 -33.93
N ALA A 136 14.29 3.56 -34.78
CA ALA A 136 12.88 3.30 -35.09
C ALA A 136 12.16 2.68 -33.90
N ARG A 137 10.86 2.91 -33.82
CA ARG A 137 9.96 2.23 -32.89
C ARG A 137 8.63 1.90 -33.54
N TRP A 138 7.96 0.90 -32.98
CA TRP A 138 6.56 0.66 -33.24
C TRP A 138 5.69 1.11 -32.07
N LEU A 139 4.50 1.60 -32.38
CA LEU A 139 3.49 2.03 -31.41
C LEU A 139 2.17 1.31 -31.70
N LEU A 140 1.65 0.61 -30.69
CA LEU A 140 0.36 -0.06 -30.73
C LEU A 140 -0.62 0.64 -29.79
N TYR A 141 -1.70 1.21 -30.32
CA TYR A 141 -2.76 1.84 -29.54
C TYR A 141 -3.98 0.93 -29.46
N ILE A 142 -4.49 0.74 -28.24
CA ILE A 142 -5.66 -0.09 -27.93
C ILE A 142 -6.55 0.69 -26.95
N ASP A 143 -7.86 0.74 -27.15
CA ASP A 143 -8.73 1.59 -26.34
C ASP A 143 -8.85 1.11 -24.88
N GLY A 144 -8.82 -0.20 -24.65
CA GLY A 144 -8.96 -0.80 -23.32
C GLY A 144 -8.21 -2.11 -23.18
N PHE A 145 -8.07 -2.58 -21.94
CA PHE A 145 -7.17 -3.69 -21.62
C PHE A 145 -7.60 -5.02 -22.23
N ASP A 146 -8.90 -5.28 -22.29
CA ASP A 146 -9.46 -6.48 -22.92
C ASP A 146 -9.40 -6.43 -24.47
N GLY A 147 -8.91 -5.32 -25.02
CA GLY A 147 -8.74 -5.13 -26.46
C GLY A 147 -7.60 -5.97 -27.04
N LEU A 148 -6.57 -6.28 -26.26
CA LEU A 148 -5.48 -7.15 -26.70
C LEU A 148 -5.92 -8.62 -26.57
N VAL A 149 -5.99 -9.34 -27.69
CA VAL A 149 -6.34 -10.77 -27.74
C VAL A 149 -5.24 -11.53 -28.46
N GLY A 150 -4.76 -12.62 -27.85
CA GLY A 150 -3.65 -13.42 -28.39
C GLY A 150 -2.33 -13.07 -27.74
N ALA A 151 -1.23 -13.17 -28.48
CA ALA A 151 0.11 -12.89 -27.97
C ALA A 151 0.35 -11.37 -27.82
N GLU A 152 0.91 -10.96 -26.69
CA GLU A 152 1.39 -9.59 -26.52
C GLU A 152 2.66 -9.37 -27.34
N PRO A 153 2.72 -8.36 -28.24
CA PRO A 153 3.95 -8.03 -28.94
C PRO A 153 5.06 -7.63 -27.96
N ALA A 154 6.26 -8.17 -28.14
CA ALA A 154 7.39 -7.91 -27.25
C ALA A 154 7.91 -6.46 -27.43
N SER A 155 7.34 -5.53 -26.65
CA SER A 155 7.79 -4.12 -26.64
C SER A 155 9.18 -3.97 -26.01
N GLY A 156 9.55 -4.89 -25.10
CA GLY A 156 10.75 -4.78 -24.26
C GLY A 156 10.72 -3.57 -23.31
N ASN A 157 9.56 -2.95 -23.13
CA ASN A 157 9.38 -1.73 -22.36
C ASN A 157 8.01 -1.73 -21.67
N PHE A 158 7.86 -0.94 -20.61
CA PHE A 158 6.57 -0.77 -19.94
C PHE A 158 5.53 -0.11 -20.84
N ASP A 159 4.27 -0.38 -20.57
CA ASP A 159 3.13 0.15 -21.33
C ASP A 159 2.73 1.56 -20.88
N LEU A 160 2.08 2.29 -21.77
CA LEU A 160 1.54 3.62 -21.48
C LEU A 160 0.02 3.56 -21.36
N TYR A 161 -0.54 4.36 -20.46
CA TYR A 161 -1.96 4.34 -20.13
C TYR A 161 -2.61 5.71 -20.29
N GLY A 162 -3.94 5.73 -20.43
CA GLY A 162 -4.72 6.97 -20.51
C GLY A 162 -4.58 7.74 -21.81
N ARG A 163 -4.22 7.07 -22.90
CA ARG A 163 -3.87 7.69 -24.18
C ARG A 163 -4.58 7.01 -25.34
N LEU A 164 -5.52 7.72 -25.95
CA LEU A 164 -6.10 7.31 -27.23
C LEU A 164 -5.26 7.86 -28.38
N PHE A 165 -5.23 7.15 -29.50
CA PHE A 165 -4.51 7.58 -30.70
C PHE A 165 -4.95 8.97 -31.19
N ALA A 166 -6.24 9.29 -31.08
CA ALA A 166 -6.80 10.57 -31.51
C ALA A 166 -6.26 11.77 -30.71
N ASP A 167 -6.03 11.57 -29.41
CA ASP A 167 -5.60 12.64 -28.49
C ASP A 167 -4.09 12.67 -28.30
N THR A 168 -3.43 11.51 -28.45
CA THR A 168 -1.98 11.35 -28.33
C THR A 168 -1.45 10.61 -29.56
N PRO A 169 -1.37 11.27 -30.73
CA PRO A 169 -0.74 10.69 -31.90
C PRO A 169 0.76 10.44 -31.63
N PRO A 170 1.43 9.60 -32.45
CA PRO A 170 2.84 9.21 -32.27
C PRO A 170 3.81 10.35 -31.92
N SER A 171 3.63 11.52 -32.53
CA SER A 171 4.44 12.72 -32.30
C SER A 171 4.36 13.28 -30.88
N LEU A 172 3.34 12.93 -30.10
CA LEU A 172 3.18 13.35 -28.70
C LEU A 172 3.66 12.30 -27.69
N VAL A 173 4.09 11.12 -28.15
CA VAL A 173 4.67 10.09 -27.28
C VAL A 173 6.14 10.38 -27.04
N THR A 174 6.47 10.90 -25.86
CA THR A 174 7.83 11.32 -25.46
C THR A 174 8.75 10.15 -25.11
N TYR A 175 8.21 8.95 -24.86
CA TYR A 175 8.98 7.76 -24.49
C TYR A 175 9.59 7.04 -25.70
N GLY A 176 10.92 6.89 -25.73
CA GLY A 176 11.60 6.14 -26.79
C GLY A 176 11.35 4.63 -26.76
N GLY A 177 11.60 3.96 -27.88
CA GLY A 177 11.43 2.51 -28.03
C GLY A 177 9.98 2.08 -28.25
N ASN A 178 9.78 0.79 -28.47
CA ASN A 178 8.48 0.21 -28.78
C ASN A 178 7.51 0.35 -27.61
N ARG A 179 6.21 0.60 -27.89
CA ARG A 179 5.19 0.76 -26.83
C ARG A 179 3.85 0.19 -27.22
N ILE A 180 3.22 -0.47 -26.26
CA ILE A 180 1.76 -0.64 -26.24
C ILE A 180 1.19 0.52 -25.42
N ILE A 181 0.12 1.11 -25.93
CA ILE A 181 -0.50 2.32 -25.42
C ILE A 181 -1.99 2.05 -25.27
N TYR A 182 -2.47 2.06 -24.03
CA TYR A 182 -3.88 1.88 -23.73
C TYR A 182 -4.58 3.22 -23.50
N GLY A 183 -5.81 3.34 -24.03
CA GLY A 183 -6.73 4.43 -23.71
C GLY A 183 -7.20 4.37 -22.25
N GLU A 184 -7.37 3.16 -21.72
CA GLU A 184 -7.77 2.91 -20.34
C GLU A 184 -6.61 3.15 -19.36
N ARG A 185 -6.95 3.55 -18.12
CA ARG A 185 -5.98 3.77 -17.04
C ARG A 185 -6.15 2.71 -15.95
N PRO A 186 -5.09 1.99 -15.58
CA PRO A 186 -5.13 1.10 -14.43
C PRO A 186 -5.17 1.93 -13.14
N VAL A 187 -5.80 1.38 -12.11
CA VAL A 187 -5.81 1.98 -10.77
C VAL A 187 -4.72 1.31 -9.94
N LEU A 188 -3.82 2.12 -9.39
CA LEU A 188 -2.84 1.71 -8.40
C LEU A 188 -3.35 2.14 -7.02
N THR A 189 -3.81 1.18 -6.23
CA THR A 189 -4.27 1.42 -4.86
C THR A 189 -3.09 1.30 -3.92
N ILE A 190 -2.85 2.34 -3.12
CA ILE A 190 -1.81 2.39 -2.09
C ILE A 190 -2.53 2.61 -0.76
N THR A 191 -2.39 1.67 0.16
CA THR A 191 -3.13 1.66 1.42
C THR A 191 -2.17 1.72 2.60
N GLY A 192 -2.33 2.75 3.44
CA GLY A 192 -1.62 2.90 4.70
C GLY A 192 -2.06 1.83 5.69
N GLU A 193 -1.11 1.30 6.44
CA GLU A 193 -1.39 0.31 7.47
C GLU A 193 -2.22 0.91 8.60
N THR A 194 -3.14 0.10 9.15
CA THR A 194 -3.78 0.40 10.43
C THR A 194 -3.04 -0.36 11.52
N LEU A 195 -2.53 0.36 12.52
CA LEU A 195 -1.72 -0.22 13.58
C LEU A 195 -1.92 0.47 14.93
N ASP A 196 -1.56 -0.24 15.99
CA ASP A 196 -1.56 0.30 17.34
C ASP A 196 -0.13 0.37 17.87
N LYS A 197 0.11 1.32 18.77
CA LYS A 197 1.36 1.44 19.52
C LYS A 197 1.09 1.86 20.96
N THR A 198 2.08 1.71 21.82
CA THR A 198 2.00 2.23 23.19
C THR A 198 2.72 3.59 23.30
N TYR A 199 2.16 4.50 24.09
CA TYR A 199 2.79 5.78 24.43
C TYR A 199 4.24 5.59 24.90
N GLY A 200 5.16 6.43 24.42
CA GLY A 200 6.60 6.29 24.66
C GLY A 200 7.35 5.42 23.66
N THR A 201 6.67 4.78 22.71
CA THR A 201 7.30 4.01 21.63
C THR A 201 7.14 4.71 20.28
N ALA A 202 8.20 4.73 19.48
CA ALA A 202 8.14 5.20 18.10
C ALA A 202 7.84 4.03 17.17
N VAL A 203 7.04 4.27 16.12
CA VAL A 203 6.76 3.30 15.07
C VAL A 203 6.86 3.98 13.71
N THR A 204 7.13 3.21 12.66
CA THR A 204 7.02 3.67 11.28
C THR A 204 5.85 2.94 10.65
N PRO A 205 4.75 3.63 10.27
CA PRO A 205 3.62 2.99 9.60
C PRO A 205 4.06 2.28 8.32
N GLY A 206 3.50 1.10 8.06
CA GLY A 206 3.67 0.40 6.79
C GLY A 206 2.67 0.86 5.73
N LEU A 207 2.86 0.36 4.51
CA LEU A 207 1.89 0.49 3.43
C LEU A 207 1.84 -0.78 2.57
N THR A 208 0.75 -0.92 1.83
CA THR A 208 0.58 -1.97 0.82
C THR A 208 0.22 -1.37 -0.53
N VAL A 209 0.56 -2.07 -1.61
CA VAL A 209 0.32 -1.62 -2.99
C VAL A 209 -0.35 -2.73 -3.78
N ALA A 210 -1.41 -2.40 -4.51
CA ALA A 210 -2.12 -3.31 -5.41
C ALA A 210 -2.50 -2.63 -6.73
N GLY A 211 -2.65 -3.41 -7.80
CA GLY A 211 -3.15 -2.92 -9.10
C GLY A 211 -2.08 -2.65 -10.17
N LEU A 212 -0.81 -2.97 -9.92
CA LEU A 212 0.21 -2.98 -10.99
C LEU A 212 -0.15 -4.00 -12.07
N ARG A 213 -0.05 -3.58 -13.33
CA ARG A 213 -0.17 -4.44 -14.51
C ARG A 213 1.09 -5.29 -14.67
N PRO A 214 0.98 -6.47 -15.32
CA PRO A 214 2.15 -7.29 -15.66
C PRO A 214 3.20 -6.48 -16.43
N GLY A 215 4.48 -6.66 -16.10
CA GLY A 215 5.59 -5.94 -16.74
C GLY A 215 5.88 -4.55 -16.16
N ASP A 216 4.98 -3.99 -15.35
CA ASP A 216 5.18 -2.69 -14.71
C ASP A 216 5.83 -2.77 -13.32
N SER A 217 6.31 -1.62 -12.84
CA SER A 217 6.89 -1.47 -11.50
C SER A 217 6.46 -0.16 -10.85
N LEU A 218 6.62 -0.05 -9.54
CA LEU A 218 6.43 1.23 -8.84
C LEU A 218 7.33 2.35 -9.38
N GLY A 219 8.57 2.02 -9.75
CA GLY A 219 9.54 3.00 -10.27
C GLY A 219 9.16 3.56 -11.65
N THR A 220 8.31 2.87 -12.41
CA THR A 220 7.76 3.39 -13.66
C THR A 220 6.42 4.06 -13.43
N ALA A 221 5.59 3.56 -12.50
CA ALA A 221 4.24 4.04 -12.27
C ALA A 221 4.16 5.36 -11.48
N LEU A 222 5.15 5.65 -10.64
CA LEU A 222 5.20 6.82 -9.77
C LEU A 222 6.38 7.73 -10.12
N ALA A 223 6.15 9.04 -10.06
CA ALA A 223 7.20 10.04 -10.12
C ALA A 223 7.87 10.23 -8.75
N THR A 224 7.09 10.13 -7.67
CA THR A 224 7.55 10.16 -6.28
C THR A 224 6.67 9.27 -5.40
N GLY A 225 7.20 8.78 -4.27
CA GLY A 225 6.52 7.88 -3.35
C GLY A 225 6.65 6.38 -3.74
N PRO A 226 5.85 5.48 -3.12
CA PRO A 226 4.85 5.79 -2.10
C PRO A 226 5.51 6.09 -0.74
N ASP A 227 4.91 6.99 0.03
CA ASP A 227 5.29 7.28 1.40
C ASP A 227 4.06 7.29 2.31
N VAL A 228 4.26 7.02 3.60
CA VAL A 228 3.21 7.04 4.61
C VAL A 228 3.76 7.61 5.92
N ALA A 229 3.07 8.61 6.45
CA ALA A 229 3.43 9.25 7.71
C ALA A 229 2.23 9.30 8.66
N SER A 230 2.48 9.57 9.94
CA SER A 230 1.40 9.87 10.89
C SER A 230 1.96 10.70 12.03
N ASP A 231 1.21 11.69 12.50
CA ASP A 231 1.58 12.46 13.70
C ASP A 231 1.66 11.58 14.95
N GLY A 232 0.93 10.45 14.95
CA GLY A 232 0.99 9.47 16.02
C GLY A 232 2.24 8.57 15.97
N ALA A 233 3.09 8.66 14.94
CA ALA A 233 4.27 7.80 14.80
C ALA A 233 5.35 8.05 15.88
N ALA A 234 5.56 9.33 16.25
CA ALA A 234 6.61 9.73 17.19
C ALA A 234 6.38 9.20 18.61
N ALA A 235 7.44 8.79 19.32
CA ALA A 235 7.33 8.30 20.70
C ALA A 235 6.63 9.26 21.68
N THR A 236 6.66 10.56 21.38
CA THR A 236 6.07 11.66 22.13
C THR A 236 4.61 11.95 21.78
N ALA A 237 4.04 11.29 20.76
CA ALA A 237 2.64 11.47 20.41
C ALA A 237 1.75 11.02 21.58
N ALA A 238 0.80 11.87 21.98
CA ALA A 238 -0.12 11.58 23.07
C ALA A 238 -1.04 10.39 22.73
N VAL A 239 -1.70 9.85 23.75
CA VAL A 239 -2.75 8.84 23.56
C VAL A 239 -3.87 9.40 22.70
N GLY A 240 -4.31 8.61 21.72
CA GLY A 240 -5.34 9.04 20.78
C GLY A 240 -5.33 8.25 19.47
N SER A 241 -6.19 8.69 18.55
CA SER A 241 -6.29 8.14 17.20
C SER A 241 -5.76 9.15 16.19
N TYR A 242 -4.86 8.71 15.34
CA TYR A 242 -4.19 9.53 14.33
C TYR A 242 -4.43 8.91 12.95
N ALA A 243 -4.71 9.73 11.93
CA ALA A 243 -4.70 9.21 10.56
C ALA A 243 -3.26 8.90 10.15
N THR A 244 -3.08 7.90 9.29
CA THR A 244 -1.87 7.85 8.45
C THR A 244 -2.13 8.68 7.20
N ASP A 245 -1.15 9.46 6.75
CA ASP A 245 -1.21 10.24 5.52
C ASP A 245 -0.41 9.51 4.44
N VAL A 246 -1.10 8.92 3.47
CA VAL A 246 -0.48 8.24 2.33
C VAL A 246 -0.27 9.23 1.19
N THR A 247 0.98 9.35 0.73
CA THR A 247 1.32 10.26 -0.36
C THR A 247 2.07 9.56 -1.49
N ALA A 248 1.73 9.93 -2.73
CA ALA A 248 2.41 9.49 -3.94
C ALA A 248 2.05 10.43 -5.11
N THR A 249 2.94 10.53 -6.10
CA THR A 249 2.67 11.28 -7.35
C THR A 249 2.73 10.34 -8.53
N PRO A 250 1.69 10.27 -9.40
CA PRO A 250 1.74 9.40 -10.57
C PRO A 250 2.79 9.91 -11.57
N SER A 251 3.46 8.98 -12.24
CA SER A 251 4.31 9.33 -13.38
C SER A 251 3.49 9.54 -14.65
N ASP A 252 4.17 9.94 -15.72
CA ASP A 252 3.61 9.96 -17.06
C ASP A 252 3.34 8.55 -17.62
N GLN A 253 3.62 7.45 -16.91
CA GLN A 253 3.16 6.13 -17.35
C GLN A 253 1.62 6.09 -17.46
N GLY A 254 0.91 6.81 -16.58
CA GLY A 254 -0.52 7.06 -16.74
C GLY A 254 -1.44 6.30 -15.79
N TYR A 255 -0.93 5.72 -14.71
CA TYR A 255 -1.76 5.14 -13.64
C TYR A 255 -2.68 6.19 -13.00
N ARG A 256 -3.87 5.78 -12.58
CA ARG A 256 -4.67 6.53 -11.60
C ARG A 256 -4.28 6.06 -10.21
N LEU A 257 -4.03 6.99 -9.29
CA LEU A 257 -3.75 6.63 -7.90
C LEU A 257 -5.04 6.62 -7.10
N ASP A 258 -5.15 5.63 -6.24
CA ASP A 258 -6.16 5.53 -5.20
C ASP A 258 -5.42 5.41 -3.86
N LEU A 259 -5.37 6.52 -3.12
CA LEU A 259 -4.62 6.63 -1.87
C LEU A 259 -5.61 6.43 -0.73
N VAL A 260 -5.35 5.44 0.11
CA VAL A 260 -6.23 5.04 1.20
C VAL A 260 -5.46 5.15 2.50
N ASP A 261 -5.87 6.12 3.32
CA ASP A 261 -5.34 6.32 4.66
C ASP A 261 -5.78 5.20 5.61
N GLY A 262 -4.87 4.73 6.44
CA GLY A 262 -5.14 3.92 7.63
C GLY A 262 -5.27 4.77 8.89
N VAL A 263 -5.31 4.09 10.03
CA VAL A 263 -5.39 4.70 11.36
C VAL A 263 -4.27 4.16 12.24
N LEU A 264 -3.59 5.05 12.95
CA LEU A 264 -2.64 4.71 14.00
C LEU A 264 -3.22 5.07 15.36
N THR A 265 -3.41 4.07 16.23
CA THR A 265 -3.87 4.28 17.61
C THR A 265 -2.68 4.31 18.55
N VAL A 266 -2.66 5.26 19.48
CA VAL A 266 -1.69 5.32 20.57
C VAL A 266 -2.40 4.96 21.87
N ASP A 267 -2.06 3.80 22.41
CA ASP A 267 -2.57 3.30 23.69
C ASP A 267 -1.76 3.86 24.87
N PRO A 268 -2.39 4.06 26.04
CA PRO A 268 -1.69 4.48 27.24
C PRO A 268 -0.58 3.49 27.65
N ALA A 269 0.54 4.03 28.13
CA ALA A 269 1.57 3.22 28.76
C ALA A 269 1.13 2.78 30.16
N LEU A 270 1.56 1.59 30.60
CA LEU A 270 1.27 1.16 31.97
C LEU A 270 2.17 1.91 32.96
N LEU A 271 1.56 2.52 33.98
CA LEU A 271 2.27 3.09 35.13
C LEU A 271 1.77 2.43 36.42
N THR A 272 2.68 1.89 37.22
CA THR A 272 2.33 1.28 38.51
C THR A 272 2.79 2.15 39.66
N ILE A 273 1.85 2.46 40.56
CA ILE A 273 2.08 3.18 41.82
C ILE A 273 1.90 2.18 42.97
N THR A 274 2.97 1.94 43.72
CA THR A 274 2.98 1.00 44.84
C THR A 274 3.12 1.76 46.15
N ALA A 275 2.16 1.60 47.07
CA ALA A 275 2.33 2.13 48.41
C ALA A 275 3.43 1.35 49.14
N ASP A 276 4.36 2.07 49.77
CA ASP A 276 5.51 1.42 50.42
C ASP A 276 5.08 0.83 51.78
N ASP A 277 5.56 -0.38 52.06
CA ASP A 277 5.38 -1.02 53.37
C ASP A 277 5.97 -0.16 54.50
N LYS A 278 5.28 -0.16 55.64
CA LYS A 278 5.69 0.57 56.84
C LYS A 278 5.55 -0.32 58.08
N SER A 279 6.24 0.06 59.14
CA SER A 279 6.11 -0.60 60.43
C SER A 279 6.17 0.38 61.59
N ARG A 280 5.51 0.01 62.69
CA ARG A 280 5.57 0.69 63.98
C ARG A 280 5.30 -0.29 65.11
N ILE A 281 5.54 0.13 66.35
CA ILE A 281 5.12 -0.59 67.54
C ILE A 281 3.79 -0.02 68.05
N TYR A 282 2.96 -0.85 68.69
CA TYR A 282 1.73 -0.45 69.37
C TYR A 282 1.98 0.76 70.30
N GLY A 283 1.09 1.75 70.25
CA GLY A 283 1.24 3.01 70.97
C GLY A 283 2.07 4.09 70.26
N SER A 284 2.92 3.73 69.29
CA SER A 284 3.63 4.72 68.45
C SER A 284 2.71 5.30 67.37
N ALA A 285 2.94 6.55 66.98
CA ALA A 285 2.25 7.16 65.84
C ALA A 285 2.62 6.45 64.52
N ASN A 286 1.76 6.55 63.51
CA ASN A 286 2.10 6.05 62.18
C ASN A 286 3.27 6.84 61.58
N PRO A 287 4.25 6.17 60.95
CA PRO A 287 5.24 6.87 60.13
C PRO A 287 4.55 7.51 58.91
N PRO A 288 5.19 8.51 58.26
CA PRO A 288 4.73 9.04 56.99
C PRO A 288 4.58 7.92 55.94
N LEU A 289 3.42 7.89 55.28
CA LEU A 289 3.18 6.98 54.17
C LEU A 289 3.89 7.50 52.92
N THR A 290 4.48 6.60 52.14
CA THR A 290 5.19 6.91 50.90
C THR A 290 4.81 5.90 49.81
N ALA A 291 5.14 6.21 48.56
CA ALA A 291 4.90 5.32 47.42
C ALA A 291 6.06 5.36 46.43
N SER A 292 6.22 4.28 45.69
CA SER A 292 7.16 4.12 44.58
C SER A 292 6.42 4.02 43.24
N TYR A 293 7.09 4.44 42.16
CA TYR A 293 6.52 4.52 40.81
C TYR A 293 7.40 3.70 39.85
N SER A 294 6.76 3.00 38.92
CA SER A 294 7.45 2.28 37.84
C SER A 294 6.64 2.30 36.55
N GLY A 295 7.32 2.41 35.40
CA GLY A 295 6.66 2.46 34.08
C GLY A 295 6.67 3.84 33.39
N PHE A 296 7.25 4.88 34.00
CA PHE A 296 7.49 6.13 33.29
C PHE A 296 8.34 5.88 32.04
N VAL A 297 8.01 6.60 30.98
CA VAL A 297 8.70 6.59 29.68
C VAL A 297 9.17 8.01 29.38
N LEU A 298 10.01 8.19 28.36
CA LEU A 298 10.46 9.51 27.89
C LEU A 298 11.17 10.38 28.96
N GLY A 299 11.70 9.77 30.02
CA GLY A 299 12.37 10.49 31.11
C GLY A 299 11.41 11.28 32.03
N GLN A 300 10.12 10.96 31.99
CA GLN A 300 9.06 11.60 32.77
C GLN A 300 9.08 11.15 34.25
N GLY A 301 8.34 11.89 35.07
CA GLY A 301 8.17 11.62 36.49
C GLY A 301 6.84 12.12 37.05
N ILE A 302 6.77 12.23 38.38
CA ILE A 302 5.52 12.55 39.10
C ILE A 302 4.93 13.91 38.69
N ALA A 303 5.78 14.85 38.26
CA ALA A 303 5.34 16.17 37.79
C ALA A 303 4.57 16.15 36.46
N ASP A 304 4.64 15.03 35.72
CA ASP A 304 3.92 14.81 34.46
C ASP A 304 2.57 14.10 34.65
N LEU A 305 2.17 13.85 35.90
CA LEU A 305 0.87 13.29 36.24
C LEU A 305 -0.07 14.38 36.77
N ASP A 306 -1.36 14.12 36.61
CA ASP A 306 -2.44 14.96 37.11
C ASP A 306 -3.06 14.36 38.40
N GLY A 307 -3.89 15.16 39.07
CA GLY A 307 -4.52 14.75 40.30
C GLY A 307 -3.60 14.84 41.52
N THR A 308 -3.91 14.09 42.58
CA THR A 308 -3.14 14.13 43.83
C THR A 308 -3.08 12.75 44.45
N LEU A 309 -1.85 12.28 44.71
CA LEU A 309 -1.67 10.98 45.35
C LEU A 309 -2.20 11.04 46.78
N THR A 310 -3.16 10.17 47.08
CA THR A 310 -3.69 9.94 48.41
C THR A 310 -3.24 8.56 48.89
N LEU A 311 -2.53 8.55 50.01
CA LEU A 311 -2.16 7.33 50.73
C LEU A 311 -2.95 7.25 52.03
N SER A 312 -3.51 6.08 52.32
CA SER A 312 -4.32 5.89 53.53
C SER A 312 -4.10 4.52 54.15
N THR A 313 -4.30 4.43 55.47
CA THR A 313 -4.32 3.16 56.19
C THR A 313 -5.37 3.23 57.31
N ALA A 314 -6.00 2.10 57.61
CA ALA A 314 -6.94 1.99 58.73
C ALA A 314 -6.22 1.89 60.10
N ALA A 315 -4.91 1.67 60.12
CA ALA A 315 -4.14 1.66 61.35
C ALA A 315 -4.16 3.04 62.01
N SER A 316 -4.59 3.12 63.26
CA SER A 316 -4.46 4.27 64.15
C SER A 316 -3.41 3.99 65.22
N GLN A 317 -2.99 4.99 66.00
CA GLN A 317 -2.03 4.78 67.09
C GLN A 317 -2.42 3.65 68.06
N ALA A 318 -3.73 3.50 68.32
CA ALA A 318 -4.32 2.49 69.21
C ALA A 318 -4.69 1.18 68.49
N SER A 319 -4.41 1.03 67.20
CA SER A 319 -4.67 -0.23 66.50
C SER A 319 -3.78 -1.35 67.01
N ASP A 320 -4.37 -2.51 67.27
CA ASP A 320 -3.72 -3.72 67.76
C ASP A 320 -2.59 -4.21 66.86
N ALA A 321 -1.70 -5.03 67.43
CA ALA A 321 -0.64 -5.66 66.67
C ALA A 321 -1.20 -6.55 65.54
N GLY A 322 -0.71 -6.35 64.32
CA GLY A 322 -1.23 -6.97 63.11
C GLY A 322 -0.84 -6.20 61.84
N ASN A 323 -1.40 -6.62 60.71
CA ASN A 323 -1.15 -6.01 59.41
C ASN A 323 -2.38 -5.25 58.92
N TYR A 324 -2.15 -4.05 58.41
CA TYR A 324 -3.18 -3.18 57.86
C TYR A 324 -2.77 -2.74 56.46
N ALA A 325 -3.69 -2.71 55.50
CA ALA A 325 -3.37 -2.24 54.16
C ALA A 325 -3.00 -0.75 54.16
N ILE A 326 -2.08 -0.39 53.27
CA ILE A 326 -1.80 0.99 52.86
C ILE A 326 -2.27 1.12 51.43
N THR A 327 -3.35 1.84 51.19
CA THR A 327 -3.94 2.00 49.86
C THR A 327 -3.46 3.27 49.19
N ALA A 328 -3.33 3.24 47.86
CA ALA A 328 -2.97 4.38 47.02
C ALA A 328 -4.10 4.71 46.03
N SER A 329 -4.34 6.00 45.80
CA SER A 329 -5.36 6.47 44.84
C SER A 329 -5.14 7.94 44.43
N GLY A 330 -5.89 8.43 43.44
CA GLY A 330 -6.09 9.86 43.18
C GLY A 330 -5.18 10.51 42.12
N GLN A 331 -4.12 9.84 41.67
CA GLN A 331 -3.33 10.23 40.50
C GLN A 331 -4.04 9.80 39.19
N THR A 332 -3.92 10.62 38.16
CA THR A 332 -4.51 10.41 36.82
C THR A 332 -3.55 10.81 35.72
N SER A 333 -3.74 10.28 34.51
CA SER A 333 -3.02 10.72 33.32
C SER A 333 -3.79 10.30 32.07
N ASP A 334 -3.74 11.13 31.04
CA ASP A 334 -4.25 10.77 29.72
C ASP A 334 -3.30 9.79 28.99
N ASN A 335 -1.99 9.86 29.29
CA ASN A 335 -0.97 9.07 28.62
C ASN A 335 -0.59 7.76 29.34
N TYR A 336 -1.03 7.60 30.59
CA TYR A 336 -0.75 6.41 31.39
C TYR A 336 -2.01 5.75 31.91
N ALA A 337 -2.11 4.43 31.70
CA ALA A 337 -3.02 3.58 32.44
C ALA A 337 -2.42 3.32 33.82
N ILE A 338 -2.93 4.01 34.85
CA ILE A 338 -2.38 3.93 36.21
C ILE A 338 -2.96 2.71 36.95
N SER A 339 -2.07 1.85 37.43
CA SER A 339 -2.38 0.72 38.31
C SER A 339 -1.86 0.99 39.72
N TYR A 340 -2.71 0.79 40.72
CA TYR A 340 -2.34 0.93 42.13
C TYR A 340 -2.08 -0.41 42.78
N VAL A 341 -1.02 -0.50 43.58
CA VAL A 341 -0.68 -1.67 44.38
C VAL A 341 -0.60 -1.26 45.84
N ASP A 342 -1.35 -1.96 46.68
CA ASP A 342 -1.39 -1.71 48.12
C ASP A 342 -0.10 -2.18 48.79
N GLY A 343 0.33 -1.41 49.79
CA GLY A 343 1.38 -1.77 50.74
C GLY A 343 0.79 -2.28 52.05
N THR A 344 1.67 -2.55 53.03
CA THR A 344 1.31 -3.09 54.34
C THR A 344 1.91 -2.25 55.47
N MET A 345 1.06 -1.79 56.39
CA MET A 345 1.42 -1.24 57.70
C MET A 345 1.45 -2.38 58.73
N THR A 346 2.64 -2.73 59.20
CA THR A 346 2.84 -3.74 60.24
C THR A 346 2.91 -3.09 61.63
N VAL A 347 1.98 -3.42 62.50
CA VAL A 347 1.98 -3.00 63.90
C VAL A 347 2.55 -4.12 64.77
N GLY A 348 3.73 -3.90 65.33
CA GLY A 348 4.36 -4.81 66.29
C GLY A 348 3.82 -4.63 67.70
N LYS A 349 3.97 -5.68 68.53
CA LYS A 349 3.57 -5.64 69.94
C LYS A 349 4.48 -4.71 70.75
N ALA A 350 3.90 -3.96 71.68
CA ALA A 350 4.67 -3.26 72.71
C ALA A 350 5.26 -4.29 73.70
N ALA A 351 6.46 -4.01 74.21
CA ALA A 351 7.09 -4.85 75.22
C ALA A 351 6.49 -4.57 76.59
N LEU A 352 5.94 -5.62 77.22
CA LEU A 352 5.51 -5.59 78.62
C LEU A 352 6.48 -6.42 79.47
N SER A 353 6.84 -5.89 80.64
CA SER A 353 7.69 -6.58 81.61
C SER A 353 6.92 -6.83 82.89
N VAL A 354 7.00 -8.07 83.37
CA VAL A 354 6.43 -8.50 84.65
C VAL A 354 7.56 -9.03 85.50
N VAL A 355 7.81 -8.35 86.63
CA VAL A 355 8.82 -8.76 87.60
C VAL A 355 8.11 -9.21 88.86
N VAL A 356 8.21 -10.50 89.18
CA VAL A 356 7.64 -11.06 90.41
C VAL A 356 8.62 -10.80 91.54
N ASP A 357 8.11 -10.29 92.67
CA ASP A 357 8.95 -9.99 93.83
C ASP A 357 9.38 -11.28 94.54
N ASP A 358 10.67 -11.39 94.87
CA ASP A 358 11.17 -12.47 95.71
C ASP A 358 10.53 -12.41 97.10
N LYS A 359 9.96 -13.54 97.54
CA LYS A 359 9.37 -13.69 98.87
C LYS A 359 10.03 -14.84 99.62
N SER A 360 10.20 -14.67 100.92
CA SER A 360 10.69 -15.71 101.82
C SER A 360 9.67 -16.00 102.92
N LYS A 361 9.74 -17.20 103.49
CA LYS A 361 8.93 -17.61 104.65
C LYS A 361 9.72 -18.55 105.55
N THR A 362 9.32 -18.63 106.81
CA THR A 362 9.77 -19.66 107.74
C THR A 362 8.95 -20.94 107.58
N TYR A 363 9.56 -22.09 107.91
CA TYR A 363 8.92 -23.41 107.80
C TYR A 363 7.66 -23.49 108.69
N GLY A 364 6.54 -23.90 108.09
CA GLY A 364 5.24 -24.00 108.77
C GLY A 364 4.38 -22.73 108.79
N ALA A 365 4.91 -21.56 108.41
CA ALA A 365 4.13 -20.32 108.33
C ALA A 365 3.17 -20.30 107.12
N ALA A 366 2.20 -19.38 107.11
CA ALA A 366 1.42 -19.09 105.91
C ALA A 366 2.30 -18.46 104.81
N ASN A 367 1.89 -18.57 103.54
CA ASN A 367 2.61 -17.89 102.46
C ASN A 367 2.40 -16.37 102.56
N PRO A 368 3.44 -15.55 102.37
CA PRO A 368 3.26 -14.12 102.20
C PRO A 368 2.47 -13.83 100.91
N PRO A 369 1.81 -12.67 100.81
CA PRO A 369 1.17 -12.23 99.57
C PRO A 369 2.18 -12.21 98.41
N LEU A 370 1.79 -12.81 97.29
CA LEU A 370 2.58 -12.76 96.06
C LEU A 370 2.32 -11.42 95.38
N THR A 371 3.38 -10.69 95.05
CA THR A 371 3.30 -9.38 94.39
C THR A 371 4.16 -9.39 93.13
N ALA A 372 3.74 -8.62 92.13
CA ALA A 372 4.46 -8.43 90.89
C ALA A 372 4.37 -6.96 90.49
N THR A 373 5.43 -6.47 89.84
CA THR A 373 5.47 -5.15 89.22
C THR A 373 5.36 -5.30 87.72
N TYR A 374 4.48 -4.49 87.12
CA TYR A 374 4.24 -4.46 85.67
C TYR A 374 4.74 -3.14 85.11
N SER A 375 5.35 -3.17 83.94
CA SER A 375 5.82 -1.98 83.24
C SER A 375 5.77 -2.16 81.72
N GLY A 376 5.84 -1.04 80.99
CA GLY A 376 5.82 -1.04 79.52
C GLY A 376 4.44 -0.78 78.91
N PHE A 377 3.41 -0.51 79.71
CA PHE A 377 2.12 -0.04 79.20
C PHE A 377 2.28 1.30 78.47
N VAL A 378 1.52 1.45 77.40
CA VAL A 378 1.50 2.66 76.57
C VAL A 378 0.06 3.21 76.52
N LEU A 379 -0.11 4.44 76.03
CA LEU A 379 -1.42 5.08 75.89
C LEU A 379 -2.23 5.19 77.20
N GLY A 380 -1.55 5.29 78.35
CA GLY A 380 -2.20 5.44 79.65
C GLY A 380 -2.87 4.18 80.19
N GLN A 381 -2.54 3.00 79.64
CA GLN A 381 -3.01 1.70 80.11
C GLN A 381 -2.28 1.28 81.40
N ASP A 382 -2.92 0.44 82.21
CA ASP A 382 -2.39 -0.17 83.43
C ASP A 382 -2.76 -1.67 83.54
N ALA A 383 -2.27 -2.32 84.60
CA ALA A 383 -2.20 -3.78 84.76
C ALA A 383 -3.47 -4.46 85.28
#